data_AF-A0A9D9WTJ1-F1
#
_entry.id   AF-A0A9D9WTJ1-F1
#
_cell.length_a   1.000
_cell.length_b   1.000
_cell.length_c   1.000
_cell.angle_alpha   90.00
_cell.angle_beta   90.00
_cell.angle_gamma   90.00
#
_symmetry.space_group_name_H-M   'P 1'
#
loop_
_entity.id
_entity.type
_entity.pdbx_description
1 polymer ?
#
loop_
_entity_poly.entity_id
_entity_poly.type
_entity_poly.pdbx_seq_one_letter_code
_entity_poly.pdbx_strand_id
1 'polypeptide(L)'
;MTFRHSLTALAAIFLAATVQAEEAKPVEKTPKLAYGLMMKQGDRLIFTPCRDRTYANVEDVSADGSVTKVLNSVGLDSGKRLYVELLGVLDNGLLKASGFNMARVEGRCQMPGGKEESWRAAGNDPAWALVAGGEHVRLQRYGKPEVVLPYAEFKLEGGVSRYDGRAEQNKLAVRLEKTLCRDVEANGVFAWTASVDLNGQTLKGCAWQR
;
A
#
# COMPACT_ATOMS: atom_id res chain seq x y z
N MET A 1 -60.95 -7.36 -71.70
CA MET A 1 -59.94 -8.27 -71.12
C MET A 1 -59.19 -7.52 -70.03
N THR A 2 -59.38 -7.93 -68.79
CA THR A 2 -58.78 -7.37 -67.58
C THR A 2 -57.43 -8.03 -67.32
N PHE A 3 -56.39 -7.23 -67.08
CA PHE A 3 -55.12 -7.74 -66.53
C PHE A 3 -54.75 -6.96 -65.27
N ARG A 4 -54.82 -7.69 -64.15
CA ARG A 4 -54.29 -7.33 -62.83
C ARG A 4 -52.77 -7.40 -62.88
N HIS A 5 -52.08 -6.39 -62.36
CA HIS A 5 -50.70 -6.55 -61.92
C HIS A 5 -50.57 -6.10 -60.47
N SER A 6 -50.32 -7.09 -59.62
CA SER A 6 -50.02 -6.98 -58.20
C SER A 6 -48.65 -6.33 -58.02
N LEU A 7 -48.55 -5.22 -57.27
CA LEU A 7 -47.28 -4.71 -56.78
C LEU A 7 -46.89 -5.43 -55.50
N THR A 8 -45.80 -6.19 -55.55
CA THR A 8 -45.15 -6.81 -54.40
C THR A 8 -44.25 -5.77 -53.73
N ALA A 9 -44.50 -5.42 -52.47
CA ALA A 9 -43.63 -4.54 -51.69
C ALA A 9 -42.49 -5.35 -51.07
N LEU A 10 -41.24 -5.00 -51.40
CA LEU A 10 -40.03 -5.57 -50.80
C LEU A 10 -39.62 -4.66 -49.62
N ALA A 11 -39.80 -5.13 -48.39
CA ALA A 11 -39.32 -4.44 -47.19
C ALA A 11 -37.87 -4.89 -46.88
N ALA A 12 -36.91 -3.98 -46.98
CA ALA A 12 -35.53 -4.22 -46.56
C ALA A 12 -35.41 -3.95 -45.05
N ILE A 13 -35.14 -5.00 -44.27
CA ILE A 13 -34.88 -4.90 -42.83
C ILE A 13 -33.38 -4.62 -42.65
N PHE A 14 -33.02 -3.39 -42.27
CA PHE A 14 -31.68 -3.05 -41.80
C PHE A 14 -31.54 -3.47 -40.33
N LEU A 15 -30.77 -4.52 -40.07
CA LEU A 15 -30.29 -4.83 -38.71
C LEU A 15 -29.15 -3.88 -38.36
N ALA A 16 -29.44 -2.88 -37.53
CA ALA A 16 -28.41 -2.06 -36.90
C ALA A 16 -27.77 -2.86 -35.75
N ALA A 17 -26.57 -3.40 -35.98
CA ALA A 17 -25.73 -3.92 -34.90
C ALA A 17 -25.13 -2.71 -34.15
N THR A 18 -25.71 -2.35 -33.01
CA THR A 18 -25.09 -1.38 -32.10
C THR A 18 -23.92 -2.07 -31.41
N VAL A 19 -22.71 -1.77 -31.86
CA VAL A 19 -21.49 -2.03 -31.09
C VAL A 19 -21.54 -1.11 -29.87
N GLN A 20 -21.96 -1.63 -28.71
CA GLN A 20 -21.73 -0.96 -27.44
C GLN A 20 -20.22 -1.04 -27.16
N ALA A 21 -19.51 0.04 -27.50
CA ALA A 21 -18.18 0.27 -26.98
C ALA A 21 -18.31 0.37 -25.46
N GLU A 22 -17.81 -0.63 -24.76
CA GLU A 22 -17.70 -0.60 -23.30
C GLU A 22 -16.80 0.58 -22.95
N GLU A 23 -17.38 1.60 -22.32
CA GLU A 23 -16.70 2.84 -21.98
C GLU A 23 -15.53 2.49 -21.04
N ALA A 24 -14.31 2.51 -21.58
CA ALA A 24 -13.12 2.16 -20.82
C ALA A 24 -13.03 3.11 -19.62
N LYS A 25 -13.10 2.54 -18.41
CA LYS A 25 -12.96 3.31 -17.18
C LYS A 25 -11.65 4.13 -17.24
N PRO A 26 -11.66 5.43 -16.90
CA PRO A 26 -10.47 6.26 -16.93
C PRO A 26 -9.33 5.60 -16.16
N VAL A 27 -8.17 5.45 -16.80
CA VAL A 27 -6.96 4.91 -16.14
C VAL A 27 -6.58 5.86 -15.01
N GLU A 28 -6.65 5.38 -13.78
CA GLU A 28 -6.32 6.15 -12.60
C GLU A 28 -4.81 6.38 -12.53
N LYS A 29 -4.38 7.65 -12.69
CA LYS A 29 -2.95 7.99 -12.77
C LYS A 29 -2.29 8.29 -11.42
N THR A 30 -3.08 8.38 -10.35
CA THR A 30 -2.58 8.68 -9.02
C THR A 30 -2.00 7.42 -8.38
N PRO A 31 -0.74 7.41 -7.95
CA PRO A 31 -0.18 6.26 -7.25
C PRO A 31 -0.98 5.92 -5.99
N LYS A 32 -1.30 4.64 -5.83
CA LYS A 32 -1.98 4.08 -4.66
C LYS A 32 -1.13 3.00 -4.02
N LEU A 33 -1.46 2.64 -2.79
CA LEU A 33 -0.85 1.52 -2.11
C LEU A 33 -1.34 0.20 -2.73
N ALA A 34 -0.46 -0.47 -3.46
CA ALA A 34 -0.62 -1.84 -3.94
C ALA A 34 0.04 -2.79 -2.94
N TYR A 35 -0.68 -3.82 -2.50
CA TYR A 35 -0.21 -4.78 -1.50
C TYR A 35 -0.43 -6.21 -1.98
N GLY A 36 0.58 -7.04 -1.83
CA GLY A 36 0.62 -8.32 -2.53
C GLY A 36 1.90 -9.09 -2.29
N LEU A 37 2.04 -10.16 -3.06
CA LEU A 37 3.21 -11.03 -3.04
C LEU A 37 4.07 -10.73 -4.26
N MET A 38 5.35 -10.50 -4.04
CA MET A 38 6.35 -10.24 -5.06
C MET A 38 7.29 -11.44 -5.21
N MET A 39 7.59 -11.81 -6.45
CA MET A 39 8.60 -12.80 -6.79
C MET A 39 9.38 -12.36 -8.03
N LYS A 40 10.62 -12.82 -8.16
CA LYS A 40 11.42 -12.66 -9.37
C LYS A 40 11.43 -13.98 -10.14
N GLN A 41 11.09 -13.95 -11.42
CA GLN A 41 11.14 -15.09 -12.34
C GLN A 41 11.99 -14.74 -13.56
N GLY A 42 13.21 -15.28 -13.63
CA GLY A 42 14.21 -14.78 -14.58
C GLY A 42 14.48 -13.30 -14.30
N ASP A 43 14.34 -12.46 -15.32
CA ASP A 43 14.50 -11.01 -15.19
C ASP A 43 13.18 -10.27 -14.87
N ARG A 44 12.06 -10.98 -14.82
CA ARG A 44 10.75 -10.37 -14.59
C ARG A 44 10.41 -10.32 -13.10
N LEU A 45 9.88 -9.19 -12.67
CA LEU A 45 9.24 -9.04 -11.37
C LEU A 45 7.75 -9.30 -11.53
N ILE A 46 7.22 -10.21 -10.73
CA ILE A 46 5.81 -10.63 -10.75
C ILE A 46 5.18 -10.25 -9.41
N PHE A 47 4.12 -9.44 -9.49
CA PHE A 47 3.29 -9.06 -8.36
C PHE A 47 1.94 -9.77 -8.43
N THR A 48 1.54 -10.39 -7.32
CA THR A 48 0.22 -11.01 -7.14
C THR A 48 -0.52 -10.24 -6.05
N PRO A 49 -1.58 -9.46 -6.40
CA PRO A 49 -2.35 -8.74 -5.39
C PRO A 49 -2.92 -9.71 -4.35
N CYS A 50 -3.00 -9.25 -3.10
CA CYS A 50 -3.59 -10.08 -2.07
C CYS A 50 -5.09 -10.31 -2.30
N ARG A 51 -5.54 -11.56 -2.12
CA ARG A 51 -6.93 -12.02 -2.31
C ARG A 51 -7.48 -11.90 -3.74
N ASP A 52 -6.61 -11.66 -4.71
CA ASP A 52 -6.93 -11.73 -6.13
C ASP A 52 -6.10 -12.86 -6.79
N ARG A 53 -6.64 -13.48 -7.84
CA ARG A 53 -5.96 -14.50 -8.66
C ARG A 53 -5.28 -13.90 -9.89
N THR A 54 -5.26 -12.58 -10.01
CA THR A 54 -4.51 -11.87 -11.07
C THR A 54 -3.03 -11.77 -10.76
N TYR A 55 -2.25 -11.39 -11.76
CA TYR A 55 -0.84 -11.04 -11.61
C TYR A 55 -0.53 -9.84 -12.50
N ALA A 56 0.53 -9.12 -12.13
CA ALA A 56 1.07 -8.01 -12.89
C ALA A 56 2.59 -8.15 -13.02
N ASN A 57 3.13 -7.76 -14.16
CA ASN A 57 4.55 -7.43 -14.25
C ASN A 57 4.80 -6.15 -13.44
N VAL A 58 6.02 -5.95 -12.96
CA VAL A 58 6.39 -4.74 -12.23
C VAL A 58 7.50 -4.00 -12.96
N GLU A 59 7.30 -2.71 -13.14
CA GLU A 59 8.30 -1.75 -13.61
C GLU A 59 8.62 -0.81 -12.47
N ASP A 60 9.91 -0.70 -12.13
CA ASP A 60 10.38 0.27 -11.15
C ASP A 60 10.59 1.63 -11.82
N VAL A 61 9.70 2.56 -11.51
CA VAL A 61 9.73 3.94 -12.00
C VAL A 61 10.19 4.91 -10.91
N SER A 62 10.73 4.40 -9.79
CA SER A 62 11.28 5.22 -8.71
C SER A 62 12.64 5.79 -9.06
N ALA A 63 13.02 6.90 -8.41
CA ALA A 63 14.34 7.50 -8.59
C ALA A 63 15.46 6.46 -8.35
N ASP A 64 16.38 6.37 -9.29
CA ASP A 64 17.53 5.46 -9.29
C ASP A 64 17.21 3.98 -9.06
N GLY A 65 15.98 3.53 -9.34
CA GLY A 65 15.54 2.15 -9.09
C GLY A 65 15.51 1.78 -7.60
N SER A 66 15.21 2.77 -6.74
CA SER A 66 15.22 2.62 -5.28
C SER A 66 14.30 1.49 -4.77
N VAL A 67 13.13 1.28 -5.38
CA VAL A 67 12.20 0.22 -4.99
C VAL A 67 12.86 -1.15 -5.16
N THR A 68 13.41 -1.44 -6.33
CA THR A 68 14.05 -2.72 -6.64
C THR A 68 15.28 -2.94 -5.76
N LYS A 69 16.09 -1.90 -5.51
CA LYS A 69 17.23 -1.96 -4.58
C LYS A 69 16.80 -2.39 -3.18
N VAL A 70 15.72 -1.83 -2.65
CA VAL A 70 15.18 -2.21 -1.34
C VAL A 70 14.70 -3.67 -1.35
N LEU A 71 13.92 -4.07 -2.37
CA LEU A 71 13.40 -5.43 -2.46
C LEU A 71 14.51 -6.49 -2.57
N ASN A 72 15.56 -6.21 -3.34
CA ASN A 72 16.75 -7.07 -3.43
C ASN A 72 17.46 -7.17 -2.07
N SER A 73 17.55 -6.07 -1.30
CA SER A 73 18.13 -6.09 0.05
C SER A 73 17.36 -6.95 1.08
N VAL A 74 16.14 -7.38 0.76
CA VAL A 74 15.34 -8.33 1.56
C VAL A 74 15.51 -9.76 1.03
N GLY A 75 15.88 -9.91 -0.24
CA GLY A 75 16.24 -11.17 -0.89
C GLY A 75 15.43 -11.51 -2.13
N LEU A 76 14.75 -10.55 -2.77
CA LEU A 76 14.00 -10.78 -4.00
C LEU A 76 14.86 -11.38 -5.13
N ASP A 77 16.10 -10.89 -5.28
CA ASP A 77 17.08 -11.37 -6.26
C ASP A 77 17.62 -12.77 -5.95
N SER A 78 17.65 -13.15 -4.67
CA SER A 78 17.95 -14.51 -4.20
C SER A 78 16.76 -15.47 -4.32
N GLY A 79 15.66 -15.07 -4.98
CA GLY A 79 14.50 -15.91 -5.24
C GLY A 79 13.50 -16.00 -4.09
N LYS A 80 13.65 -15.19 -3.02
CA LYS A 80 12.66 -15.16 -1.94
C LYS A 80 11.34 -14.56 -2.43
N ARG A 81 10.25 -15.15 -2.00
CA ARG A 81 8.92 -14.55 -2.11
C ARG A 81 8.73 -13.53 -0.99
N LEU A 82 8.35 -12.31 -1.37
CA LEU A 82 8.16 -11.22 -0.42
C LEU A 82 6.68 -10.84 -0.33
N TYR A 83 6.19 -10.51 0.85
CA TYR A 83 5.05 -9.62 0.98
C TYR A 83 5.55 -8.19 0.78
N VAL A 84 4.86 -7.40 -0.03
CA VAL A 84 5.22 -6.01 -0.32
C VAL A 84 4.00 -5.10 -0.25
N GLU A 85 4.25 -3.87 0.17
CA GLU A 85 3.35 -2.74 0.01
C GLU A 85 4.10 -1.65 -0.76
N LEU A 86 3.65 -1.37 -1.98
CA LEU A 86 4.28 -0.45 -2.93
C LEU A 86 3.33 0.70 -3.24
N LEU A 87 3.86 1.90 -3.42
CA LEU A 87 3.13 2.97 -4.07
C LEU A 87 3.31 2.84 -5.58
N GLY A 88 2.21 2.84 -6.33
CA GLY A 88 2.28 2.71 -7.77
C GLY A 88 0.95 2.81 -8.46
N VAL A 89 0.99 2.75 -9.79
CA VAL A 89 -0.19 2.69 -10.65
C VAL A 89 -0.24 1.30 -11.27
N LEU A 90 -1.35 0.60 -11.07
CA LEU A 90 -1.62 -0.69 -11.70
C LEU A 90 -2.52 -0.45 -12.92
N ASP A 91 -1.99 -0.73 -14.11
CA ASP A 91 -2.71 -0.57 -15.38
C ASP A 91 -2.42 -1.75 -16.30
N ASN A 92 -3.46 -2.37 -16.84
CA ASN A 92 -3.37 -3.46 -17.83
C ASN A 92 -2.33 -4.56 -17.51
N GLY A 93 -2.26 -5.01 -16.24
CA GLY A 93 -1.32 -6.06 -15.82
C GLY A 93 0.13 -5.60 -15.67
N LEU A 94 0.36 -4.28 -15.58
CA LEU A 94 1.65 -3.67 -15.27
C LEU A 94 1.50 -2.76 -14.04
N LEU A 95 2.26 -3.06 -12.99
CA LEU A 95 2.41 -2.19 -11.83
C LEU A 95 3.66 -1.31 -12.03
N LYS A 96 3.44 -0.02 -12.23
CA LYS A 96 4.51 0.99 -12.22
C LYS A 96 4.75 1.43 -10.78
N ALA A 97 5.75 0.83 -10.14
CA ALA A 97 6.08 1.08 -8.73
C ALA A 97 6.94 2.35 -8.62
N SER A 98 6.42 3.36 -7.96
CA SER A 98 7.08 4.66 -7.75
C SER A 98 7.59 4.84 -6.32
N GLY A 99 7.15 4.00 -5.38
CA GLY A 99 7.57 4.06 -3.99
C GLY A 99 7.35 2.77 -3.22
N PHE A 100 7.88 2.77 -2.01
CA PHE A 100 7.92 1.65 -1.11
C PHE A 100 7.28 2.03 0.23
N ASN A 101 6.49 1.13 0.81
CA ASN A 101 5.97 1.27 2.18
C ASN A 101 6.57 0.19 3.10
N MET A 102 6.51 -1.08 2.67
CA MET A 102 7.20 -2.18 3.36
C MET A 102 7.47 -3.40 2.48
N ALA A 103 8.41 -4.25 2.89
CA ALA A 103 8.61 -5.59 2.38
C ALA A 103 9.04 -6.55 3.49
N ARG A 104 8.55 -7.78 3.44
CA ARG A 104 8.88 -8.84 4.41
C ARG A 104 9.07 -10.19 3.71
N VAL A 105 10.00 -11.01 4.21
CA VAL A 105 10.23 -12.38 3.72
C VAL A 105 9.06 -13.28 4.12
N GLU A 106 8.57 -14.11 3.19
CA GLU A 106 7.54 -15.14 3.42
C GLU A 106 6.28 -14.63 4.14
N GLY A 107 6.00 -13.32 4.00
CA GLY A 107 4.83 -12.70 4.58
C GLY A 107 3.56 -13.29 3.96
N ARG A 108 2.66 -13.76 4.82
CA ARG A 108 1.29 -14.05 4.38
C ARG A 108 0.65 -12.74 3.93
N CYS A 109 -0.29 -12.83 3.00
CA CYS A 109 -1.09 -11.67 2.63
C CYS A 109 -1.74 -11.05 3.87
N GLN A 110 -1.27 -9.86 4.23
CA GLN A 110 -1.88 -9.03 5.26
C GLN A 110 -2.82 -8.05 4.55
N MET A 111 -4.01 -7.87 5.11
CA MET A 111 -4.83 -6.75 4.65
C MET A 111 -4.16 -5.46 5.15
N PRO A 112 -4.12 -4.40 4.34
CA PRO A 112 -3.82 -3.09 4.87
C PRO A 112 -4.84 -2.76 5.98
N GLY A 113 -4.46 -1.84 6.86
CA GLY A 113 -5.36 -1.32 7.89
C GLY A 113 -6.69 -0.83 7.30
N GLY A 114 -7.69 -0.65 8.16
CA GLY A 114 -8.95 -0.02 7.74
C GLY A 114 -8.71 1.41 7.22
N LYS A 115 -9.69 1.97 6.49
CA LYS A 115 -9.63 3.32 5.89
C LYS A 115 -9.36 4.46 6.89
N GLU A 116 -9.46 4.17 8.17
CA GLU A 116 -9.30 5.14 9.24
C GLU A 116 -7.87 5.18 9.78
N GLU A 117 -7.04 4.17 9.54
CA GLU A 117 -5.64 4.15 9.99
C GLU A 117 -4.77 4.99 9.04
N SER A 118 -3.99 5.93 9.59
CA SER A 118 -2.99 6.70 8.82
C SER A 118 -1.57 6.17 9.01
N TRP A 119 -1.26 5.67 10.22
CA TRP A 119 0.06 5.16 10.54
C TRP A 119 0.04 3.96 11.46
N ARG A 120 1.04 3.10 11.27
CA ARG A 120 1.47 2.12 12.25
C ARG A 120 2.95 2.25 12.52
N ALA A 121 3.35 1.94 13.75
CA ALA A 121 4.74 1.79 14.13
C ALA A 121 4.91 0.68 15.16
N ALA A 122 6.08 0.05 15.22
CA ALA A 122 6.39 -0.99 16.20
C ALA A 122 7.89 -1.09 16.44
N GLY A 123 8.27 -1.63 17.60
CA GLY A 123 9.64 -2.00 17.92
C GLY A 123 9.69 -3.16 18.91
N ASN A 124 10.86 -3.80 19.02
CA ASN A 124 11.00 -5.11 19.66
C ASN A 124 11.67 -5.09 21.04
N ASP A 125 12.54 -4.11 21.33
CA ASP A 125 13.25 -4.03 22.62
C ASP A 125 13.23 -2.58 23.20
N PRO A 126 12.33 -2.27 24.15
CA PRO A 126 11.22 -3.13 24.60
C PRO A 126 10.16 -3.31 23.50
N ALA A 127 9.32 -4.34 23.60
CA ALA A 127 8.25 -4.56 22.63
C ALA A 127 7.13 -3.51 22.76
N TRP A 128 6.77 -2.86 21.65
CA TRP A 128 5.70 -1.87 21.58
C TRP A 128 5.06 -1.80 20.19
N ALA A 129 3.82 -1.31 20.14
CA ALA A 129 3.09 -1.06 18.89
C ALA A 129 2.27 0.23 19.01
N LEU A 130 2.21 0.98 17.92
CA LEU A 130 1.42 2.20 17.79
C LEU A 130 0.50 2.10 16.57
N VAL A 131 -0.75 2.52 16.77
CA VAL A 131 -1.72 2.74 15.70
C VAL A 131 -2.23 4.17 15.81
N ALA A 132 -2.16 4.92 14.73
CA ALA A 132 -2.72 6.27 14.65
C ALA A 132 -3.76 6.33 13.53
N GLY A 133 -4.96 6.83 13.86
CA GLY A 133 -6.05 6.97 12.92
C GLY A 133 -7.42 6.88 13.57
N GLY A 134 -8.46 7.14 12.78
CA GLY A 134 -9.82 7.32 13.26
C GLY A 134 -9.83 8.43 14.32
N GLU A 135 -10.33 8.10 15.51
CA GLU A 135 -10.44 9.04 16.61
C GLU A 135 -9.22 9.05 17.55
N HIS A 136 -8.28 8.10 17.43
CA HIS A 136 -7.26 7.88 18.46
C HIS A 136 -5.84 7.64 17.92
N VAL A 137 -4.86 7.99 18.76
CA VAL A 137 -3.51 7.41 18.74
C VAL A 137 -3.39 6.45 19.93
N ARG A 138 -3.11 5.19 19.64
CA ARG A 138 -2.99 4.12 20.64
C ARG A 138 -1.56 3.61 20.67
N LEU A 139 -0.95 3.60 21.85
CA LEU A 139 0.37 3.02 22.10
C LEU A 139 0.24 1.86 23.10
N GLN A 140 0.58 0.67 22.63
CA GLN A 140 0.68 -0.55 23.43
C GLN A 140 2.15 -0.83 23.74
N ARG A 141 2.45 -1.20 24.98
CA ARG A 141 3.78 -1.59 25.45
C ARG A 141 3.65 -2.86 26.27
N TYR A 142 4.58 -3.79 26.11
CA TYR A 142 4.53 -5.06 26.83
C TYR A 142 4.47 -4.86 28.35
N GLY A 143 3.46 -5.45 29.00
CA GLY A 143 3.28 -5.39 30.45
C GLY A 143 2.91 -4.01 31.02
N LYS A 144 2.49 -3.05 30.19
CA LYS A 144 2.06 -1.70 30.64
C LYS A 144 0.63 -1.40 30.16
N PRO A 145 -0.12 -0.52 30.85
CA PRO A 145 -1.40 -0.04 30.36
C PRO A 145 -1.31 0.60 28.97
N GLU A 146 -2.34 0.38 28.14
CA GLU A 146 -2.47 1.05 26.85
C GLU A 146 -2.58 2.56 27.06
N VAL A 147 -1.87 3.31 26.24
CA VAL A 147 -1.94 4.77 26.20
C VAL A 147 -2.81 5.16 25.01
N VAL A 148 -3.91 5.85 25.28
CA VAL A 148 -4.87 6.30 24.26
C VAL A 148 -4.96 7.82 24.33
N LEU A 149 -4.71 8.47 23.20
CA LEU A 149 -4.83 9.92 23.06
C LEU A 149 -5.74 10.26 21.88
N PRO A 150 -6.39 11.44 21.87
CA PRO A 150 -7.10 11.92 20.70
C PRO A 150 -6.20 11.98 19.48
N TYR A 151 -6.73 11.55 18.33
CA TYR A 151 -6.03 11.69 17.07
C TYR A 151 -5.96 13.16 16.64
N ALA A 152 -4.83 13.50 16.03
CA ALA A 152 -4.64 14.72 15.24
C ALA A 152 -3.83 14.34 14.02
N GLU A 153 -4.07 15.02 12.90
CA GLU A 153 -3.30 14.77 11.68
C GLU A 153 -1.81 15.00 11.93
N PHE A 154 -1.01 14.06 11.44
CA PHE A 154 0.44 14.19 11.51
C PHE A 154 0.91 15.30 10.57
N LYS A 155 1.79 16.17 11.06
CA LYS A 155 2.38 17.25 10.27
C LYS A 155 3.64 16.74 9.58
N LEU A 156 3.70 16.88 8.26
CA LEU A 156 4.87 16.53 7.45
C LEU A 156 5.76 17.75 7.25
N GLU A 157 6.97 17.72 7.81
CA GLU A 157 7.96 18.80 7.70
C GLU A 157 9.35 18.21 7.46
N GLY A 158 10.00 18.58 6.35
CA GLY A 158 11.37 18.14 6.07
C GLY A 158 11.56 16.62 6.02
N GLY A 159 10.58 15.88 5.50
CA GLY A 159 10.63 14.41 5.44
C GLY A 159 10.31 13.69 6.75
N VAL A 160 9.79 14.43 7.74
CA VAL A 160 9.42 13.91 9.05
C VAL A 160 7.93 14.13 9.28
N SER A 161 7.21 13.06 9.57
CA SER A 161 5.83 13.08 10.03
C SER A 161 5.81 13.18 11.56
N ARG A 162 5.16 14.20 12.11
CA ARG A 162 5.12 14.45 13.57
C ARG A 162 3.72 14.47 14.13
N TYR A 163 3.57 13.94 15.33
CA TYR A 163 2.38 14.08 16.16
C TYR A 163 2.79 14.40 17.60
N ASP A 164 2.04 15.29 18.23
CA ASP A 164 2.18 15.63 19.64
C ASP A 164 0.79 15.59 20.29
N GLY A 165 0.65 14.80 21.34
CA GLY A 165 -0.61 14.63 22.07
C GLY A 165 -0.40 14.68 23.58
N ARG A 166 -1.44 15.12 24.31
CA ARG A 166 -1.49 15.03 25.76
C ARG A 166 -2.88 14.59 26.24
N ALA A 167 -2.94 13.67 27.18
CA ALA A 167 -4.14 13.28 27.89
C ALA A 167 -3.78 12.74 29.27
N GLU A 168 -4.49 13.18 30.32
CA GLU A 168 -4.20 12.80 31.71
C GLU A 168 -2.71 13.02 32.08
N GLN A 169 -2.03 11.99 32.57
CA GLN A 169 -0.60 11.94 32.86
C GLN A 169 0.31 11.64 31.65
N ASN A 170 -0.26 11.46 30.44
CA ASN A 170 0.50 11.04 29.26
C ASN A 170 0.77 12.22 28.32
N LYS A 171 2.04 12.44 28.01
CA LYS A 171 2.53 13.27 26.91
C LYS A 171 3.22 12.35 25.91
N LEU A 172 2.68 12.30 24.70
CA LEU A 172 3.17 11.45 23.61
C LEU A 172 3.67 12.35 22.48
N ALA A 173 4.92 12.17 22.07
CA ALA A 173 5.47 12.76 20.86
C ALA A 173 5.91 11.63 19.92
N VAL A 174 5.43 11.65 18.69
CA VAL A 174 5.75 10.67 17.65
C VAL A 174 6.47 11.37 16.53
N ARG A 175 7.62 10.81 16.13
CA ARG A 175 8.43 11.27 15.01
C ARG A 175 8.68 10.10 14.07
N LEU A 176 8.20 10.21 12.84
CA LEU A 176 8.40 9.21 11.79
C LEU A 176 9.24 9.85 10.69
N GLU A 177 10.46 9.37 10.51
CA GLU A 177 11.39 9.87 9.49
C GLU A 177 11.34 9.00 8.24
N LYS A 178 11.35 9.61 7.05
CA LYS A 178 11.37 8.88 5.77
C LYS A 178 12.75 8.30 5.48
N THR A 179 13.15 7.37 6.33
CA THR A 179 14.41 6.66 6.34
C THR A 179 14.10 5.18 6.45
N LEU A 180 14.78 4.35 5.64
CA LEU A 180 14.57 2.91 5.67
C LEU A 180 14.87 2.35 7.06
N CYS A 181 13.93 1.59 7.60
CA CYS A 181 14.05 0.91 8.87
C CYS A 181 14.02 -0.60 8.64
N ARG A 182 15.02 -1.31 9.13
CA ARG A 182 15.10 -2.78 9.08
C ARG A 182 14.72 -3.34 10.44
N ASP A 183 13.79 -4.28 10.43
CA ASP A 183 13.34 -5.03 11.60
C ASP A 183 13.67 -6.50 11.35
N VAL A 184 14.62 -7.02 12.13
CA VAL A 184 15.12 -8.38 11.98
C VAL A 184 14.09 -9.38 12.47
N GLU A 185 13.42 -9.09 13.58
CA GLU A 185 12.37 -9.93 14.16
C GLU A 185 11.16 -10.03 13.23
N ALA A 186 10.81 -8.95 12.54
CA ALA A 186 9.77 -8.94 11.51
C ALA A 186 10.23 -9.45 10.14
N ASN A 187 11.52 -9.82 9.99
CA ASN A 187 12.16 -10.20 8.73
C ASN A 187 11.83 -9.23 7.58
N GLY A 188 11.91 -7.93 7.87
CA GLY A 188 11.35 -6.91 7.00
C GLY A 188 12.11 -5.59 6.96
N VAL A 189 11.79 -4.82 5.92
CA VAL A 189 12.20 -3.43 5.75
C VAL A 189 10.95 -2.56 5.60
N PHE A 190 11.00 -1.37 6.15
CA PHE A 190 9.91 -0.42 6.23
C PHE A 190 10.40 0.95 5.76
N ALA A 191 9.51 1.74 5.19
CA ALA A 191 9.86 3.03 4.59
C ALA A 191 10.17 4.13 5.62
N TRP A 192 9.83 3.92 6.90
CA TRP A 192 9.96 4.93 7.93
C TRP A 192 10.62 4.38 9.20
N THR A 193 11.47 5.21 9.81
CA THR A 193 12.02 5.00 11.16
C THR A 193 11.18 5.75 12.16
N ALA A 194 10.76 5.08 13.23
CA ALA A 194 9.94 5.64 14.29
C ALA A 194 10.76 5.97 15.53
N SER A 195 10.48 7.14 16.12
CA SER A 195 10.85 7.51 17.48
C SER A 195 9.60 7.99 18.21
N VAL A 196 9.22 7.29 19.27
CA VAL A 196 8.03 7.57 20.08
C VAL A 196 8.48 7.93 21.49
N ASP A 197 8.33 9.18 21.89
CA ASP A 197 8.59 9.64 23.25
C ASP A 197 7.29 9.63 24.05
N LEU A 198 7.25 8.85 25.14
CA LEU A 198 6.17 8.88 26.11
C LEU A 198 6.75 9.35 27.45
N ASN A 199 6.35 10.55 27.88
CA ASN A 199 6.78 11.15 29.14
C ASN A 199 8.32 11.16 29.32
N GLY A 200 9.08 11.40 28.25
CA GLY A 200 10.55 11.41 28.26
C GLY A 200 11.20 10.03 28.09
N GLN A 201 10.41 8.96 27.98
CA GLN A 201 10.92 7.64 27.58
C GLN A 201 10.78 7.46 26.07
N THR A 202 11.91 7.40 25.37
CA THR A 202 11.93 7.17 23.92
C THR A 202 11.94 5.68 23.58
N LEU A 203 11.04 5.30 22.68
CA LEU A 203 10.93 4.00 22.03
C LEU A 203 11.31 4.14 20.56
N LYS A 204 12.14 3.23 20.05
CA LYS A 204 12.59 3.21 18.65
C LYS A 204 12.03 2.00 17.93
N GLY A 205 11.83 2.14 16.63
CA GLY A 205 11.28 1.07 15.81
C GLY A 205 11.06 1.49 14.36
N CYS A 206 10.24 0.72 13.65
CA CYS A 206 9.89 0.96 12.26
C CYS A 206 8.43 1.42 12.12
N ALA A 207 8.14 2.18 11.08
CA ALA A 207 6.81 2.69 10.77
C ALA A 207 6.45 2.53 9.29
N TRP A 208 5.15 2.52 9.03
CA TRP A 208 4.59 2.42 7.69
C TRP A 208 3.22 3.11 7.64
N GLN A 209 2.91 3.63 6.46
CA GLN A 209 1.64 4.31 6.19
C GLN A 209 0.52 3.29 6.00
N ARG A 210 -0.71 3.71 6.25
CA ARG A 210 -1.94 2.94 6.02
C ARG A 210 -2.91 3.68 5.10
#